data_AF-A0A9J2P120-F1
#
_entry.id   AF-A0A9J2P120-F1
#
_cell.length_a   1.000
_cell.length_b   1.000
_cell.length_c   1.000
_cell.angle_alpha   90.00
_cell.angle_beta   90.00
_cell.angle_gamma   90.00
#
_symmetry.space_group_name_H-M   'P 1'
#
loop_
_entity.id
_entity.type
_entity.pdbx_description
1 polymer ?
#
loop_
_entity_poly.entity_id
_entity_poly.type
_entity_poly.pdbx_seq_one_letter_code
_entity_poly.pdbx_strand_id
1 'polypeptide(L)'
;MLSPATSTPSWRSIDCAYSVVVRTSAKENAATTANVFVQLTDVEGQKTDKIRLKCSISHRKKFQRGHSDLFLLIDQTPLADLKSVEIWHEKKGDCKPWLLHSVNVIEHMHHKLYRFPCGKWLGDDPDELVSSIKLEAVGVPLQVLKEEDLE
;
A
#
# COMPACT_ATOMS: atom_id res chain seq x y z
N MET A 1 24.49 33.26 -22.19
CA MET A 1 23.81 33.38 -20.89
C MET A 1 23.03 32.09 -20.69
N LEU A 2 23.40 31.27 -19.70
CA LEU A 2 22.71 30.03 -19.37
C LEU A 2 21.60 30.36 -18.37
N SER A 3 20.36 29.98 -18.67
CA SER A 3 19.25 30.12 -17.74
C SER A 3 19.49 29.28 -16.48
N PRO A 4 19.12 29.76 -15.27
CA PRO A 4 19.24 28.96 -14.07
C PRO A 4 18.24 27.80 -14.10
N ALA A 5 18.70 26.60 -13.75
CA ALA A 5 17.84 25.47 -13.47
C ALA A 5 16.92 25.84 -12.30
N THR A 6 15.63 25.97 -12.56
CA THR A 6 14.62 26.15 -11.51
C THR A 6 14.54 24.87 -10.70
N SER A 7 15.16 24.87 -9.52
CA SER A 7 14.93 23.84 -8.51
C SER A 7 13.44 23.79 -8.21
N THR A 8 12.81 22.67 -8.57
CA THR A 8 11.41 22.42 -8.25
C THR A 8 11.22 22.45 -6.73
N PRO A 9 10.26 23.22 -6.20
CA PRO A 9 10.07 23.32 -4.77
C PRO A 9 9.54 21.98 -4.20
N SER A 10 10.00 21.63 -3.00
CA SER A 10 9.80 20.34 -2.33
C SER A 10 8.34 19.97 -2.01
N TRP A 11 7.39 20.90 -2.17
CA TRP A 11 5.97 20.65 -1.89
C TRP A 11 5.27 19.82 -2.97
N ARG A 12 5.82 19.69 -4.18
CA ARG A 12 5.33 18.74 -5.20
C ARG A 12 5.45 17.26 -4.77
N SER A 13 6.07 16.98 -3.62
CA SER A 13 6.27 15.63 -3.11
C SER A 13 5.01 15.00 -2.49
N ILE A 14 4.04 15.80 -2.02
CA ILE A 14 2.78 15.28 -1.44
C ILE A 14 1.83 14.72 -2.48
N ASP A 15 1.74 15.37 -3.65
CA ASP A 15 0.83 14.97 -4.75
C ASP A 15 1.14 13.56 -5.30
N CYS A 16 2.34 13.08 -4.99
CA CYS A 16 2.91 11.81 -5.42
C CYS A 16 3.07 10.81 -4.26
N ALA A 17 2.44 11.06 -3.11
CA ALA A 17 2.62 10.30 -1.89
C ALA A 17 1.36 9.51 -1.47
N TYR A 18 1.57 8.27 -1.04
CA TYR A 18 0.52 7.38 -0.54
C TYR A 18 0.98 6.67 0.73
N SER A 19 0.17 6.74 1.80
CA SER A 19 0.37 5.91 2.98
C SER A 19 -0.42 4.62 2.84
N VAL A 20 0.29 3.49 2.78
CA VAL A 20 -0.29 2.15 2.64
C VAL A 20 -0.21 1.43 3.98
N VAL A 21 -1.36 1.13 4.57
CA VAL A 21 -1.50 0.36 5.80
C VAL A 21 -1.90 -1.06 5.44
N VAL A 22 -0.97 -2.00 5.63
CA VAL A 22 -1.19 -3.43 5.38
C VAL A 22 -1.50 -4.11 6.70
N ARG A 23 -2.70 -4.69 6.82
CA ARG A 23 -3.11 -5.44 8.00
C ARG A 23 -2.95 -6.93 7.78
N THR A 24 -2.12 -7.56 8.61
CA THR A 24 -2.05 -9.03 8.69
C THR A 24 -3.11 -9.53 9.66
N SER A 25 -3.76 -10.65 9.32
CA SER A 25 -4.80 -11.22 10.19
C SER A 25 -4.28 -11.58 11.58
N ALA A 26 -5.16 -11.50 12.58
CA ALA A 26 -4.88 -11.94 13.94
C ALA A 26 -5.06 -13.45 14.13
N LYS A 27 -5.42 -14.20 13.08
CA LYS A 27 -5.47 -15.67 13.11
C LYS A 27 -4.08 -16.26 13.34
N GLU A 28 -4.04 -17.45 13.94
CA GLU A 28 -2.80 -18.21 14.09
C GLU A 28 -2.14 -18.48 12.73
N ASN A 29 -0.80 -18.47 12.70
CA ASN A 29 0.03 -18.68 11.50
C ASN A 29 -0.20 -17.68 10.35
N ALA A 30 -0.88 -16.55 10.61
CA ALA A 30 -1.16 -15.54 9.59
C ALA A 30 0.05 -14.71 9.14
N ALA A 31 1.18 -14.76 9.85
CA ALA A 31 2.35 -13.91 9.62
C ALA A 31 3.20 -14.38 8.41
N THR A 32 4.00 -13.48 7.84
CA THR A 32 4.93 -13.85 6.77
C THR A 32 6.27 -13.13 6.84
N THR A 33 7.27 -13.72 6.18
CA THR A 33 8.61 -13.17 5.97
C THR A 33 8.91 -12.96 4.48
N ALA A 34 7.92 -13.20 3.62
CA ALA A 34 7.99 -13.02 2.17
C ALA A 34 8.28 -11.57 1.77
N ASN A 35 8.65 -11.40 0.50
CA ASN A 35 8.62 -10.08 -0.10
C ASN A 35 7.18 -9.73 -0.42
N VAL A 36 6.75 -8.54 0.00
CA VAL A 36 5.43 -8.01 -0.32
C VAL A 36 5.60 -6.80 -1.23
N PHE A 37 4.83 -6.77 -2.32
CA PHE A 37 4.80 -5.65 -3.25
C PHE A 37 3.39 -5.10 -3.38
N VAL A 38 3.27 -3.83 -3.74
CA VAL A 38 2.01 -3.14 -3.94
C VAL A 38 2.05 -2.31 -5.22
N GLN A 39 0.90 -2.18 -5.88
CA GLN A 39 0.65 -1.25 -6.98
C GLN A 39 -0.77 -0.72 -6.85
N LEU A 40 -0.93 0.60 -6.98
CA LEU A 40 -2.24 1.25 -6.97
C LEU A 40 -2.72 1.47 -8.41
N THR A 41 -4.03 1.46 -8.62
CA THR A 41 -4.66 1.80 -9.89
C THR A 41 -5.89 2.65 -9.65
N ASP A 42 -6.04 3.72 -10.42
CA ASP A 42 -7.21 4.59 -10.35
C ASP A 42 -8.36 4.15 -11.26
N VAL A 43 -9.43 4.94 -11.24
CA VAL A 43 -10.63 4.71 -12.06
C VAL A 43 -10.37 4.83 -13.56
N GLU A 44 -9.33 5.55 -13.98
CA GLU A 44 -8.94 5.73 -15.38
C GLU A 44 -7.98 4.63 -15.87
N GLY A 45 -7.46 3.81 -14.95
CA GLY A 45 -6.55 2.71 -15.23
C GLY A 45 -5.08 3.11 -15.17
N GLN A 46 -4.75 4.35 -14.78
CA GLN A 46 -3.39 4.78 -14.49
C GLN A 46 -2.89 4.07 -13.23
N LYS A 47 -1.60 3.73 -13.23
CA LYS A 47 -0.97 2.95 -12.17
C LYS A 47 0.24 3.66 -11.59
N THR A 48 0.53 3.38 -10.33
CA THR A 48 1.84 3.66 -9.73
C THR A 48 2.86 2.60 -10.17
N ASP A 49 4.12 2.76 -9.76
CA ASP A 49 5.09 1.69 -9.86
C ASP A 49 4.70 0.50 -8.95
N LYS A 50 5.24 -0.69 -9.27
CA LYS A 50 5.19 -1.85 -8.38
C LYS A 50 6.29 -1.72 -7.32
N ILE A 51 5.92 -1.35 -6.11
CA ILE A 51 6.88 -1.04 -5.03
C ILE A 51 6.96 -2.21 -4.04
N ARG A 52 8.19 -2.58 -3.66
CA ARG A 52 8.44 -3.52 -2.56
C ARG A 52 8.33 -2.83 -1.21
N LEU A 53 7.52 -3.36 -0.32
CA LEU A 53 7.30 -2.86 1.04
C LEU A 53 8.43 -3.26 1.99
N LYS A 54 9.57 -2.57 1.91
CA LYS A 54 10.81 -2.93 2.63
C LYS A 54 10.82 -2.49 4.09
N CYS A 55 10.48 -1.23 4.36
CA CYS A 55 10.62 -0.59 5.67
C CYS A 55 9.26 -0.11 6.16
N SER A 56 8.71 -0.78 7.18
CA SER A 56 7.51 -0.32 7.87
C SER A 56 7.89 0.80 8.85
N ILE A 57 7.10 1.87 8.85
CA ILE A 57 7.23 3.01 9.76
C ILE A 57 6.77 2.62 11.16
N SER A 58 5.74 1.76 11.27
CA SER A 58 5.14 1.39 12.55
C SER A 58 5.83 0.21 13.25
N HIS A 59 6.44 -0.73 12.50
CA HIS A 59 7.07 -1.91 13.11
C HIS A 59 8.36 -2.32 12.41
N ARG A 60 9.42 -2.58 13.18
CA ARG A 60 10.69 -3.13 12.67
C ARG A 60 10.51 -4.52 12.02
N LYS A 61 9.73 -5.39 12.64
CA LYS A 61 9.30 -6.67 12.08
C LYS A 61 7.89 -6.49 11.50
N LYS A 62 7.83 -6.40 10.18
CA LYS A 62 6.59 -6.23 9.40
C LYS A 62 5.86 -7.56 9.16
N PHE A 63 4.59 -7.46 8.81
CA PHE A 63 3.69 -8.55 8.44
C PHE A 63 3.56 -9.63 9.53
N GLN A 64 3.63 -9.20 10.79
CA GLN A 64 3.42 -10.09 11.93
C GLN A 64 1.92 -10.22 12.21
N ARG A 65 1.53 -11.33 12.85
CA ARG A 65 0.14 -11.61 13.21
C ARG A 65 -0.49 -10.41 13.93
N GLY A 66 -1.64 -9.96 13.42
CA GLY A 66 -2.41 -8.86 14.00
C GLY A 66 -1.84 -7.44 13.79
N HIS A 67 -0.63 -7.32 13.21
CA HIS A 67 -0.03 -6.01 12.95
C HIS A 67 -0.76 -5.28 11.82
N SER A 68 -0.78 -3.95 11.96
CA SER A 68 -1.05 -3.00 10.88
C SER A 68 0.25 -2.27 10.57
N ASP A 69 0.91 -2.64 9.48
CA ASP A 69 2.18 -2.07 9.06
C ASP A 69 1.98 -0.89 8.12
N LEU A 70 2.54 0.26 8.47
CA LEU A 70 2.45 1.49 7.69
C LEU A 70 3.68 1.64 6.79
N PHE A 71 3.44 1.87 5.50
CA PHE A 71 4.47 2.16 4.51
C PHE A 71 4.14 3.48 3.80
N LEU A 72 5.16 4.23 3.43
CA LEU A 72 5.03 5.44 2.62
C LEU A 72 5.59 5.16 1.22
N LEU A 73 4.75 5.35 0.21
CA LEU A 73 5.15 5.39 -1.19
C LEU A 73 5.33 6.87 -1.55
N ILE A 74 6.50 7.25 -2.05
CA ILE A 74 6.82 8.62 -2.47
C ILE A 74 7.19 8.63 -3.95
N ASP A 75 7.19 9.81 -4.56
CA ASP A 75 7.60 10.03 -5.96
C ASP A 75 6.86 9.11 -6.94
N GLN A 76 5.59 8.81 -6.65
CA GLN A 76 4.73 7.99 -7.50
C GLN A 76 3.95 8.86 -8.49
N THR A 77 3.44 8.25 -9.56
CA THR A 77 2.48 8.93 -10.45
C THR A 77 1.25 9.39 -9.65
N PRO A 78 0.85 10.67 -9.74
CA PRO A 78 -0.42 11.13 -9.19
C PRO A 78 -1.57 10.35 -9.85
N LEU A 79 -2.51 9.92 -9.04
CA LEU A 79 -3.66 9.14 -9.46
C LEU A 79 -4.94 9.96 -9.24
N ALA A 80 -5.95 9.67 -10.05
CA ALA A 80 -7.32 10.09 -9.74
C ALA A 80 -7.87 9.27 -8.55
N ASP A 81 -9.20 9.10 -8.48
CA ASP A 81 -9.78 8.29 -7.41
C ASP A 81 -9.32 6.83 -7.50
N LEU A 82 -8.80 6.31 -6.38
CA LEU A 82 -8.27 4.96 -6.34
C LEU A 82 -9.39 3.94 -6.53
N LYS A 83 -9.19 3.06 -7.50
CA LYS A 83 -10.11 1.97 -7.83
C LYS A 83 -9.68 0.66 -7.18
N SER A 84 -8.40 0.34 -7.25
CA SER A 84 -7.90 -0.95 -6.80
C SER A 84 -6.47 -0.89 -6.30
N VAL A 85 -6.12 -1.86 -5.45
CA VAL A 85 -4.75 -2.18 -5.08
C VAL A 85 -4.46 -3.62 -5.49
N GLU A 86 -3.32 -3.86 -6.13
CA GLU A 86 -2.79 -5.20 -6.29
C GLU A 86 -1.64 -5.40 -5.31
N ILE A 87 -1.64 -6.55 -4.64
CA ILE A 87 -0.63 -6.92 -3.66
C ILE A 87 -0.07 -8.30 -4.00
N TRP A 88 1.26 -8.40 -4.03
CA TRP A 88 1.98 -9.62 -4.32
C TRP A 88 2.64 -10.17 -3.07
N HIS A 89 2.61 -11.48 -2.92
CA HIS A 89 3.38 -12.25 -1.96
C HIS A 89 4.36 -13.12 -2.73
N GLU A 90 5.65 -12.83 -2.58
CA GLU A 90 6.75 -13.56 -3.22
C GLU A 90 7.55 -14.29 -2.14
N LYS A 91 7.48 -15.62 -2.18
CA LYS A 91 8.14 -16.51 -1.23
C LYS A 91 9.65 -16.41 -1.34
N LYS A 92 10.30 -16.57 -0.19
CA LYS A 92 11.75 -16.78 -0.09
C LYS A 92 12.02 -17.94 0.85
N GLY A 93 12.70 -18.98 0.36
CA GLY A 93 12.89 -20.22 1.12
C GLY A 93 11.55 -20.82 1.54
N ASP A 94 11.50 -21.42 2.73
CA ASP A 94 10.31 -22.09 3.28
C ASP A 94 9.30 -21.11 3.89
N CYS A 95 9.00 -20.03 3.17
CA CYS A 95 8.07 -19.01 3.66
C CYS A 95 6.65 -19.57 3.72
N LYS A 96 6.00 -19.40 4.87
CA LYS A 96 4.61 -19.81 5.08
C LYS A 96 3.63 -18.92 4.30
N PRO A 97 2.44 -19.46 3.96
CA PRO A 97 1.34 -18.66 3.43
C PRO A 97 1.01 -17.48 4.34
N TRP A 98 0.52 -16.40 3.75
CA TRP A 98 0.20 -15.16 4.44
C TRP A 98 -1.31 -14.91 4.44
N LEU A 99 -1.92 -14.71 5.61
CA LEU A 99 -3.33 -14.33 5.67
C LEU A 99 -3.45 -12.80 5.73
N LEU A 100 -3.63 -12.21 4.55
CA LEU A 100 -3.86 -10.78 4.41
C LEU A 100 -5.29 -10.44 4.86
N HIS A 101 -5.41 -9.57 5.86
CA HIS A 101 -6.72 -9.10 6.33
C HIS A 101 -7.26 -8.00 5.43
N SER A 102 -6.49 -6.93 5.23
CA SER A 102 -6.91 -5.76 4.44
C SER A 102 -5.73 -4.87 4.10
N VAL A 103 -5.91 -4.02 3.10
CA VAL A 103 -5.06 -2.87 2.81
C VAL A 103 -5.90 -1.61 2.95
N ASN A 104 -5.36 -0.56 3.56
CA ASN A 104 -5.97 0.78 3.54
C ASN A 104 -4.95 1.75 2.95
N VAL A 105 -5.41 2.72 2.17
CA VAL A 105 -4.55 3.70 1.52
C VAL A 105 -5.05 5.10 1.84
N ILE A 106 -4.17 5.92 2.38
CA ILE A 106 -4.38 7.37 2.45
C ILE A 106 -3.63 7.97 1.28
N GLU A 107 -4.39 8.60 0.39
CA GLU A 107 -3.89 9.41 -0.71
C GLU A 107 -3.80 10.87 -0.22
N HIS A 108 -2.62 11.47 -0.34
CA HIS A 108 -2.29 12.71 0.40
C HIS A 108 -2.62 14.01 -0.33
N MET A 109 -2.82 14.00 -1.66
CA MET A 109 -3.18 15.20 -2.44
C MET A 109 -4.61 15.65 -2.11
N HIS A 110 -5.56 14.70 -2.07
CA HIS A 110 -6.97 14.99 -1.78
C HIS A 110 -7.42 14.53 -0.40
N HIS A 111 -6.49 13.99 0.40
CA HIS A 111 -6.72 13.53 1.77
C HIS A 111 -7.85 12.51 1.85
N LYS A 112 -7.83 11.51 0.97
CA LYS A 112 -8.85 10.45 0.89
C LYS A 112 -8.33 9.14 1.45
N LEU A 113 -9.14 8.50 2.29
CA LEU A 113 -8.90 7.15 2.81
C LEU A 113 -9.73 6.13 2.05
N TYR A 114 -9.03 5.20 1.40
CA TYR A 114 -9.58 4.06 0.67
C TYR A 114 -9.37 2.77 1.46
N ARG A 115 -10.35 1.87 1.38
CA ARG A 115 -10.36 0.59 2.10
C ARG A 115 -10.44 -0.57 1.11
N PHE A 116 -9.60 -1.56 1.31
CA PHE A 116 -9.47 -2.75 0.46
C PHE A 116 -9.47 -4.01 1.35
N PRO A 117 -10.64 -4.53 1.75
CA PRO A 117 -10.74 -5.78 2.50
C PRO A 117 -10.28 -6.97 1.66
N CYS A 118 -9.67 -7.98 2.29
CA CYS A 118 -9.19 -9.19 1.60
C CYS A 118 -9.66 -10.46 2.30
N GLY A 119 -9.08 -10.80 3.45
CA GLY A 119 -9.40 -12.00 4.22
C GLY A 119 -8.98 -13.32 3.57
N LYS A 120 -7.98 -13.33 2.68
CA LYS A 120 -7.53 -14.52 1.94
C LYS A 120 -6.06 -14.88 2.22
N TRP A 121 -5.75 -16.17 2.12
CA TRP A 121 -4.38 -16.67 2.14
C TRP A 121 -3.70 -16.42 0.80
N LEU A 122 -2.45 -15.99 0.85
CA LEU A 122 -1.55 -15.81 -0.29
C LEU A 122 -0.37 -16.77 -0.15
N GLY A 123 0.03 -17.40 -1.25
CA GLY A 123 1.11 -18.39 -1.29
C GLY A 123 0.76 -19.72 -0.63
N ASP A 124 -0.53 -20.11 -0.65
CA ASP A 124 -1.00 -21.39 -0.08
C ASP A 124 -0.57 -22.61 -0.92
N ASP A 125 -0.42 -22.42 -2.24
CA ASP A 125 0.15 -23.43 -3.13
C ASP A 125 1.68 -23.53 -2.92
N PRO A 126 2.21 -24.69 -2.47
CA PRO A 126 3.65 -24.86 -2.23
C PRO A 126 4.53 -24.67 -3.47
N ASP A 127 4.02 -24.95 -4.67
CA ASP A 127 4.76 -24.85 -5.93
C ASP A 127 4.74 -23.41 -6.51
N GLU A 128 3.81 -22.57 -6.02
CA GLU A 128 3.70 -21.17 -6.40
C GLU A 128 4.67 -20.30 -5.59
N LEU A 129 5.67 -19.73 -6.27
CA LEU A 129 6.64 -18.80 -5.67
C LEU A 129 6.11 -17.38 -5.52
N VAL A 130 5.16 -16.98 -6.37
CA VAL A 130 4.59 -15.62 -6.38
C VAL A 130 3.09 -15.75 -6.55
N SER A 131 2.34 -15.29 -5.56
CA SER A 131 0.88 -15.11 -5.66
C SER A 131 0.54 -13.63 -5.61
N SER A 132 -0.55 -13.23 -6.25
CA SER A 132 -1.07 -11.87 -6.13
C SER A 132 -2.58 -11.84 -6.02
N ILE A 133 -3.08 -10.76 -5.44
CA ILE A 133 -4.51 -10.48 -5.45
C ILE A 133 -4.74 -9.00 -5.73
N LYS A 134 -5.64 -8.74 -6.67
CA LYS A 134 -6.20 -7.42 -6.93
C LYS A 134 -7.45 -7.24 -6.08
N LEU A 135 -7.47 -6.17 -5.27
CA LEU A 135 -8.54 -5.79 -4.37
C LEU A 135 -9.16 -4.49 -4.87
N GLU A 136 -10.48 -4.48 -5.02
CA GLU A 136 -11.22 -3.27 -5.39
C GLU A 136 -11.58 -2.46 -4.14
N ALA A 137 -11.61 -1.13 -4.26
CA ALA A 137 -12.00 -0.23 -3.18
C ALA A 137 -13.46 -0.47 -2.79
N VAL A 138 -13.77 -0.38 -1.50
CA VAL A 138 -15.14 -0.53 -1.00
C VAL A 138 -15.69 0.75 -0.38
N GLY A 139 -16.95 1.03 -0.70
CA GLY A 139 -17.66 2.21 -0.24
C GLY A 139 -17.11 3.51 -0.82
N VAL A 140 -17.64 4.64 -0.32
CA VAL A 140 -17.11 5.97 -0.64
C VAL A 140 -15.83 6.20 0.18
N PRO A 141 -14.75 6.76 -0.42
CA PRO A 141 -13.56 7.12 0.34
C PRO A 141 -13.90 8.13 1.44
N LEU A 142 -13.29 7.95 2.60
CA LEU A 142 -13.49 8.87 3.73
C LEU A 142 -12.57 10.07 3.58
N GLN A 143 -13.09 11.28 3.82
CA GLN A 143 -12.26 12.48 3.93
C GLN A 143 -11.45 12.40 5.22
N VAL A 144 -10.13 12.51 5.11
CA VAL A 144 -9.23 12.62 6.25
C VAL A 144 -9.20 14.09 6.67
N LEU A 145 -9.58 14.34 7.93
CA LEU A 145 -9.59 15.68 8.51
C LEU A 145 -8.17 16.24 8.56
N LYS A 146 -8.05 17.51 8.19
CA LYS A 146 -6.86 18.32 8.38
C LYS A 146 -6.91 18.96 9.75
N GLU A 147 -5.75 19.38 10.26
CA GLU A 147 -5.68 20.13 11.51
C GLU A 147 -6.52 21.41 11.46
N GLU A 148 -6.56 22.05 10.29
CA GLU A 148 -7.41 23.21 9.97
C GLU A 148 -8.92 22.92 10.07
N ASP A 149 -9.35 21.66 9.93
CA ASP A 149 -10.76 21.26 10.03
C ASP A 149 -11.20 21.00 11.49
N LEU A 150 -10.27 21.04 12.45
CA LEU A 150 -10.51 20.76 13.87
C LEU A 150 -10.74 22.03 14.71
N GLU A 151 -10.66 23.21 14.10
CA GLU A 151 -10.93 24.52 14.72
C GLU A 151 -12.40 24.94 14.57
#